data_AF-A0A2J7QFE0-F1
#
_entry.id   AF-A0A2J7QFE0-F1
#
_cell.length_a   1.000
_cell.length_b   1.000
_cell.length_c   1.000
_cell.angle_alpha   90.00
_cell.angle_beta   90.00
_cell.angle_gamma   90.00
#
_symmetry.space_group_name_H-M   'P 1'
#
loop_
_entity.id
_entity.type
_entity.pdbx_description
1 polymer ?
#
loop_
_entity_poly.entity_id
_entity_poly.type
_entity_poly.pdbx_seq_one_letter_code
_entity_poly.pdbx_strand_id
1 'polypeptide(L)'
;MMKIGTRVVRGVDWKWGDQDGPLPGEGRVIGDLGEDGWIRVQWDNGSTNSYRMGKEDKYDLKLADPPTPAEMDTESDTNDEATKAPEKLTCKDSHPTKLLKQASLTLLRTISICCGISADHVQPSSTKILCSLLRDIIQTANKVSDCPSQTQLLALNHHVEWATLGFTRAIAASTAMCRALSTPAWVHLLLSMVGGQDNSIVITLPKQILSLRLLKAVLPAWDINPTERLSLLEKLFHLLGYTALLCPADPPPQPAAFGRCLKSGAVRVCLTASHSSTVAEECIALLRSLHGLPGWNQALNHILANKLAVAGDLLTEGPFFRIHQV
;
A
#
# COMPACT_ATOMS: atom_id res chain seq x y z
N MET A 1 36.64 16.11 -21.63
CA MET A 1 37.85 15.70 -20.87
C MET A 1 37.37 14.97 -19.62
N MET A 2 37.79 13.72 -19.41
CA MET A 2 37.42 12.95 -18.20
C MET A 2 38.08 13.61 -16.98
N LYS A 3 37.29 13.96 -15.96
CA LYS A 3 37.76 14.59 -14.72
C LYS A 3 37.72 13.61 -13.56
N ILE A 4 38.47 13.89 -12.49
CA ILE A 4 38.34 13.17 -11.22
C ILE A 4 36.87 13.08 -10.82
N GLY A 5 36.43 11.88 -10.46
CA GLY A 5 35.06 11.56 -10.08
C GLY A 5 34.15 11.10 -11.23
N THR A 6 34.61 11.15 -12.48
CA THR A 6 33.85 10.63 -13.63
C THR A 6 33.66 9.12 -13.52
N ARG A 7 32.42 8.63 -13.74
CA ARG A 7 32.14 7.19 -13.83
C ARG A 7 32.50 6.66 -15.21
N VAL A 8 33.19 5.53 -15.24
CA VAL A 8 33.75 4.93 -16.44
C VAL A 8 33.53 3.43 -16.47
N VAL A 9 33.51 2.87 -17.67
CA VAL A 9 33.47 1.42 -17.93
C VAL A 9 34.51 1.08 -19.01
N ARG A 10 34.79 -0.21 -19.22
CA ARG A 10 35.68 -0.67 -20.29
C ARG A 10 35.28 -0.08 -21.66
N GLY A 11 36.27 0.48 -22.35
CA GLY A 11 36.15 1.13 -23.66
C GLY A 11 36.46 0.18 -24.83
N VAL A 12 36.55 0.74 -26.04
CA VAL A 12 36.71 -0.04 -27.29
C VAL A 12 38.08 -0.70 -27.40
N ASP A 13 39.14 -0.10 -26.84
CA ASP A 13 40.52 -0.59 -26.95
C ASP A 13 40.96 -1.44 -25.73
N TRP A 14 40.03 -1.80 -24.85
CA TRP A 14 40.29 -2.53 -23.62
C TRP A 14 40.96 -3.88 -23.88
N LYS A 15 42.10 -4.12 -23.20
CA LYS A 15 42.88 -5.37 -23.30
C LYS A 15 43.31 -5.93 -21.94
N TRP A 16 42.75 -5.43 -20.85
CA TRP A 16 43.26 -5.64 -19.49
C TRP A 16 42.51 -6.75 -18.73
N GLY A 17 41.90 -7.70 -19.45
CA GLY A 17 41.14 -8.80 -18.84
C GLY A 17 39.94 -8.30 -18.04
N ASP A 18 39.70 -8.91 -16.88
CA ASP A 18 38.54 -8.60 -16.02
C ASP A 18 38.91 -7.73 -14.80
N GLN A 19 39.88 -6.83 -14.96
CA GLN A 19 40.30 -5.92 -13.87
C GLN A 19 39.16 -5.00 -13.40
N ASP A 20 38.23 -4.66 -14.28
CA ASP A 20 37.03 -3.88 -13.99
C ASP A 20 35.93 -4.68 -13.27
N GLY A 21 36.08 -6.00 -13.12
CA GLY A 21 35.17 -6.86 -12.37
C GLY A 21 33.94 -7.33 -13.16
N PRO A 22 32.93 -7.88 -12.46
CA PRO A 22 31.71 -8.38 -13.10
C PRO A 22 30.92 -7.23 -13.75
N LEU A 23 30.27 -7.53 -14.88
CA LEU A 23 29.44 -6.56 -15.61
C LEU A 23 28.38 -5.94 -14.67
N PRO A 24 28.19 -4.60 -14.71
CA PRO A 24 28.65 -3.66 -15.74
C PRO A 24 30.11 -3.18 -15.62
N GLY A 25 30.87 -3.60 -14.62
CA GLY A 25 32.30 -3.29 -14.50
C GLY A 25 32.59 -1.79 -14.38
N GLU A 26 31.90 -1.12 -13.44
CA GLU A 26 31.99 0.32 -13.27
C GLU A 26 33.16 0.75 -12.36
N GLY A 27 33.73 1.91 -12.69
CA GLY A 27 34.79 2.52 -11.91
C GLY A 27 34.70 4.03 -11.88
N ARG A 28 35.56 4.63 -11.08
CA ARG A 28 35.66 6.07 -10.86
C ARG A 28 37.07 6.54 -11.16
N VAL A 29 37.19 7.62 -11.93
CA VAL A 29 38.46 8.30 -12.16
C VAL A 29 38.94 8.93 -10.84
N ILE A 30 40.15 8.60 -10.41
CA ILE A 30 40.74 9.09 -9.14
C ILE A 30 41.97 9.98 -9.35
N GLY A 31 42.42 10.17 -10.59
CA GLY A 31 43.52 11.08 -10.93
C GLY A 31 43.26 11.82 -12.23
N ASP A 32 43.89 12.98 -12.40
CA ASP A 32 43.83 13.73 -13.63
C ASP A 32 44.52 12.97 -14.78
N LEU A 33 44.13 13.30 -16.02
CA LEU A 33 44.77 12.76 -17.21
C LEU A 33 46.22 13.28 -17.26
N GLY A 34 47.18 12.37 -17.17
CA GLY A 34 48.60 12.72 -17.30
C GLY A 34 48.93 13.19 -18.72
N GLU A 35 49.97 14.03 -18.86
CA GLU A 35 50.48 14.47 -20.16
C GLU A 35 51.00 13.28 -21.02
N ASP A 36 51.24 12.14 -20.38
CA ASP A 36 51.63 10.87 -20.99
C ASP A 36 50.44 10.03 -21.51
N GLY A 37 49.20 10.53 -21.39
CA GLY A 37 47.99 9.93 -21.94
C GLY A 37 47.42 8.77 -21.10
N TRP A 38 47.81 8.65 -19.84
CA TRP A 38 47.25 7.68 -18.89
C TRP A 38 46.32 8.33 -17.87
N ILE A 39 45.30 7.59 -17.46
CA ILE A 39 44.35 8.03 -16.44
C ILE A 39 44.15 6.96 -15.37
N ARG A 40 44.10 7.37 -14.11
CA ARG A 40 43.99 6.45 -12.97
C ARG A 40 42.54 6.24 -12.57
N VAL A 41 42.14 4.98 -12.45
CA VAL A 41 40.76 4.55 -12.12
C VAL A 41 40.79 3.63 -10.91
N GLN A 42 39.83 3.84 -10.01
CA GLN A 42 39.45 2.88 -8.98
C GLN A 42 38.14 2.22 -9.39
N TRP A 43 38.14 0.90 -9.55
CA TRP A 43 36.95 0.12 -9.86
C TRP A 43 36.13 -0.12 -8.59
N ASP A 44 34.83 -0.38 -8.76
CA ASP A 44 33.92 -0.61 -7.64
C ASP A 44 34.24 -1.91 -6.88
N ASN A 45 34.96 -2.84 -7.53
CA ASN A 45 35.54 -4.03 -6.90
C ASN A 45 36.74 -3.72 -5.97
N GLY A 46 37.14 -2.45 -5.84
CA GLY A 46 38.25 -1.97 -5.01
C GLY A 46 39.62 -1.96 -5.67
N SER A 47 39.77 -2.57 -6.85
CA SER A 47 41.04 -2.56 -7.59
C SER A 47 41.33 -1.18 -8.19
N THR A 48 42.60 -0.85 -8.35
CA THR A 48 43.03 0.46 -8.86
C THR A 48 44.15 0.27 -9.86
N ASN A 49 44.03 0.88 -11.04
CA ASN A 49 45.08 0.86 -12.05
C ASN A 49 45.01 2.09 -12.96
N SER A 50 45.96 2.20 -13.88
CA SER A 50 46.01 3.26 -14.90
C SER A 50 45.74 2.69 -16.30
N TYR A 51 44.93 3.41 -17.08
CA TYR A 51 44.48 3.01 -18.41
C TYR A 51 44.74 4.09 -19.46
N ARG A 52 44.83 3.69 -20.74
CA ARG A 52 45.13 4.63 -21.83
C ARG A 52 43.91 5.45 -22.17
N MET A 53 44.11 6.76 -22.26
CA MET A 53 43.09 7.73 -22.62
C MET A 53 43.71 8.78 -23.55
N GLY A 54 44.14 8.35 -24.74
CA GLY A 54 44.83 9.17 -25.74
C GLY A 54 46.29 8.76 -25.98
N LYS A 55 46.86 7.85 -25.19
CA LYS A 55 48.17 7.27 -25.48
C LYS A 55 48.08 6.27 -26.65
N GLU A 56 48.98 6.40 -27.63
CA GLU A 56 49.02 5.56 -28.84
C GLU A 56 47.71 5.57 -29.65
N ASP A 57 46.93 6.67 -29.57
CA ASP A 57 45.57 6.78 -30.14
C ASP A 57 44.59 5.71 -29.61
N LYS A 58 44.80 5.22 -28.38
CA LYS A 58 43.97 4.22 -27.73
C LYS A 58 43.17 4.77 -26.56
N TYR A 59 41.93 4.30 -26.48
CA TYR A 59 40.93 4.67 -25.47
C TYR A 59 40.40 3.41 -24.79
N ASP A 60 41.06 3.03 -23.71
CA ASP A 60 40.70 1.85 -22.92
C ASP A 60 39.42 2.07 -22.10
N LEU A 61 38.94 3.31 -21.95
CA LEU A 61 37.81 3.69 -21.11
C LEU A 61 36.75 4.48 -21.89
N LYS A 62 35.47 4.30 -21.53
CA LYS A 62 34.36 5.17 -21.96
C LYS A 62 33.57 5.65 -20.75
N LEU A 63 32.75 6.69 -20.94
CA LEU A 63 31.83 7.14 -19.90
C LEU A 63 30.82 6.02 -19.60
N ALA A 64 30.56 5.80 -18.32
CA ALA A 64 29.43 4.96 -17.91
C ALA A 64 28.12 5.64 -18.36
N ASP A 65 27.13 4.83 -18.74
CA ASP A 65 25.80 5.36 -19.04
C ASP A 65 25.26 6.10 -17.81
N PRO A 66 24.51 7.21 -17.99
CA PRO A 66 23.91 7.90 -16.86
C PRO A 66 23.08 6.89 -16.07
N PRO A 67 23.15 6.90 -14.72
CA PRO A 67 22.46 5.90 -13.93
C PRO A 67 20.98 5.91 -14.31
N THR A 68 20.53 4.83 -14.93
CA THR A 68 19.11 4.49 -14.97
C THR A 68 18.67 4.54 -13.52
N PRO A 69 17.70 5.40 -13.12
CA PRO A 69 17.36 5.56 -11.72
C PRO A 69 16.99 4.18 -11.18
N ALA A 70 17.88 3.65 -10.33
CA ALA A 70 17.71 2.35 -9.73
C ALA A 70 16.38 2.35 -8.99
N GLU A 71 15.55 1.37 -9.31
CA GLU A 71 14.44 0.92 -8.50
C GLU A 71 15.02 0.63 -7.11
N MET A 72 14.60 1.40 -6.11
CA MET A 72 14.95 1.10 -4.73
C MET A 72 14.13 -0.12 -4.33
N ASP A 73 14.75 -1.29 -4.36
CA ASP A 73 14.36 -2.41 -3.52
C ASP A 73 14.43 -1.93 -2.06
N THR A 74 13.27 -1.58 -1.52
CA THR A 74 13.09 -1.36 -0.08
C THR A 74 11.97 -2.27 0.39
N GLU A 75 12.25 -3.57 0.40
CA GLU A 75 11.59 -4.45 1.35
C GLU A 75 12.19 -4.21 2.74
N SER A 76 11.57 -3.31 3.51
CA SER A 76 11.59 -3.39 4.97
C SER A 76 10.45 -2.55 5.53
N ASP A 77 9.36 -3.23 5.87
CA ASP A 77 8.36 -2.78 6.82
C ASP A 77 9.05 -2.52 8.17
N THR A 78 9.37 -1.25 8.47
CA THR A 78 9.47 -0.80 9.86
C THR A 78 8.82 0.57 10.01
N ASN A 79 7.85 0.56 10.91
CA ASN A 79 6.97 1.63 11.31
C ASN A 79 7.75 2.56 12.25
N ASP A 80 8.28 3.69 11.74
CA ASP A 80 8.86 4.75 12.57
C ASP A 80 8.75 6.12 11.86
N GLU A 81 7.52 6.56 11.66
CA GLU A 81 7.21 7.89 11.12
C GLU A 81 6.83 8.86 12.24
N ALA A 82 7.80 9.16 13.13
CA ALA A 82 7.60 10.14 14.21
C ALA A 82 8.77 11.13 14.45
N THR A 83 9.86 11.10 13.69
CA THR A 83 11.03 11.98 13.97
C THR A 83 11.67 12.70 12.79
N LYS A 84 11.09 12.66 11.57
CA LYS A 84 11.56 13.55 10.50
C LYS A 84 10.86 14.91 10.57
N ALA A 85 11.62 15.93 10.98
CA ALA A 85 11.23 17.33 10.85
C ALA A 85 10.79 17.64 9.41
N PRO A 86 9.85 18.57 9.18
CA PRO A 86 9.40 18.90 7.84
C PRO A 86 10.60 19.36 7.01
N GLU A 87 10.97 18.59 5.98
CA GLU A 87 12.05 18.96 5.06
C GLU A 87 11.71 20.32 4.45
N LYS A 88 12.45 21.35 4.88
CA LYS A 88 12.46 22.65 4.22
C LYS A 88 12.84 22.42 2.77
N LEU A 89 11.97 22.83 1.86
CA LEU A 89 12.18 22.76 0.41
C LEU A 89 13.39 23.61 0.00
N THR A 90 14.60 23.06 0.09
CA THR A 90 15.81 23.70 -0.42
C THR A 90 15.90 23.45 -1.91
N CYS A 91 15.40 24.40 -2.70
CA CYS A 91 15.31 24.36 -4.16
C CYS A 91 16.68 24.29 -4.87
N LYS A 92 17.80 24.49 -4.17
CA LYS A 92 19.07 24.83 -4.83
C LYS A 92 19.76 23.69 -5.59
N ASP A 93 19.45 22.42 -5.32
CA ASP A 93 20.16 21.27 -5.93
C ASP A 93 19.23 20.16 -6.48
N SER A 94 17.93 20.42 -6.62
CA SER A 94 16.98 19.39 -7.09
C SER A 94 16.85 19.38 -8.62
N HIS A 95 17.02 18.20 -9.23
CA HIS A 95 16.86 18.01 -10.68
C HIS A 95 15.49 18.51 -11.17
N PRO A 96 15.39 19.23 -12.31
CA PRO A 96 14.13 19.84 -12.77
C PRO A 96 12.95 18.88 -12.87
N THR A 97 13.19 17.62 -13.26
CA THR A 97 12.12 16.60 -13.33
C THR A 97 11.56 16.22 -11.97
N LYS A 98 12.38 16.21 -10.91
CA LYS A 98 11.91 15.98 -9.53
C LYS A 98 11.05 17.15 -9.06
N LEU A 99 11.46 18.38 -9.38
CA LEU A 99 10.68 19.58 -9.06
C LEU A 99 9.32 19.57 -9.78
N LEU A 100 9.30 19.21 -11.06
CA LEU A 100 8.06 19.09 -11.83
C LEU A 100 7.15 17.99 -11.28
N LYS A 101 7.70 16.81 -10.96
CA LYS A 101 6.95 15.72 -10.29
C LYS A 101 6.31 16.23 -9.00
N GLN A 102 7.09 16.89 -8.13
CA GLN A 102 6.63 17.39 -6.85
C GLN A 102 5.56 18.47 -6.99
N ALA A 103 5.73 19.42 -7.92
CA ALA A 103 4.74 20.44 -8.22
C ALA A 103 3.42 19.81 -8.71
N SER A 104 3.51 18.79 -9.57
CA SER A 104 2.36 18.07 -10.10
C SER A 104 1.61 17.30 -8.99
N LEU A 105 2.33 16.60 -8.11
CA LEU A 105 1.74 15.91 -6.96
C LEU A 105 1.07 16.89 -5.99
N THR A 106 1.71 18.02 -5.72
CA THR A 106 1.17 19.06 -4.85
C THR A 106 -0.11 19.65 -5.44
N LEU A 107 -0.13 19.90 -6.75
CA LEU A 107 -1.31 20.36 -7.46
C LEU A 107 -2.46 19.34 -7.38
N LEU A 108 -2.19 18.05 -7.64
CA LEU A 108 -3.19 16.98 -7.55
C LEU A 108 -3.80 16.87 -6.15
N ARG A 109 -2.95 16.87 -5.10
CA ARG A 109 -3.39 16.85 -3.70
C ARG A 109 -4.25 18.07 -3.38
N THR A 110 -3.81 19.26 -3.78
CA THR A 110 -4.52 20.53 -3.51
C THR A 110 -5.89 20.54 -4.18
N ILE A 111 -5.96 20.22 -5.48
CA ILE A 111 -7.23 20.15 -6.21
C ILE A 111 -8.18 19.14 -5.57
N SER A 112 -7.66 17.99 -5.14
CA SER A 112 -8.47 16.94 -4.53
C SER A 112 -9.03 17.35 -3.17
N ILE A 113 -8.23 18.03 -2.34
CA ILE A 113 -8.68 18.60 -1.06
C ILE A 113 -9.72 19.69 -1.31
N CYS A 114 -9.48 20.62 -2.23
CA CYS A 114 -10.44 21.67 -2.59
C CYS A 114 -11.77 21.08 -3.09
N CYS A 115 -11.69 20.03 -3.92
CA CYS A 115 -12.86 19.30 -4.39
C CYS A 115 -13.59 18.61 -3.22
N GLY A 116 -12.88 17.97 -2.30
CA GLY A 116 -13.47 17.34 -1.11
C GLY A 116 -14.24 18.31 -0.21
N ILE A 117 -13.67 19.50 0.04
CA ILE A 117 -14.29 20.54 0.87
C ILE A 117 -15.48 21.19 0.16
N SER A 118 -15.34 21.49 -1.14
CA SER A 118 -16.33 22.27 -1.90
C SER A 118 -17.27 21.43 -2.74
N ALA A 119 -17.30 20.10 -2.56
CA ALA A 119 -17.98 19.20 -3.51
C ALA A 119 -19.48 19.47 -3.65
N ASP A 120 -20.12 20.01 -2.61
CA ASP A 120 -21.54 20.39 -2.63
C ASP A 120 -21.83 21.57 -3.59
N HIS A 121 -20.80 22.33 -3.98
CA HIS A 121 -20.88 23.45 -4.93
C HIS A 121 -20.22 23.15 -6.29
N VAL A 122 -19.61 21.96 -6.44
CA VAL A 122 -18.96 21.53 -7.68
C VAL A 122 -19.94 20.69 -8.51
N GLN A 123 -19.75 20.70 -9.83
CA GLN A 123 -20.56 19.87 -10.72
C GLN A 123 -20.46 18.38 -10.30
N PRO A 124 -21.59 17.67 -10.13
CA PRO A 124 -21.57 16.28 -9.66
C PRO A 124 -20.77 15.32 -10.54
N SER A 125 -20.67 15.59 -11.84
CA SER A 125 -19.84 14.81 -12.77
C SER A 125 -18.34 14.96 -12.45
N SER A 126 -17.87 16.16 -12.12
CA SER A 126 -16.47 16.41 -11.78
C SER A 126 -16.06 15.65 -10.51
N THR A 127 -16.91 15.67 -9.48
CA THR A 127 -16.69 14.90 -8.25
C THR A 127 -16.66 13.40 -8.56
N LYS A 128 -17.59 12.90 -9.38
CA LYS A 128 -17.61 11.49 -9.80
C LYS A 128 -16.36 11.09 -10.60
N ILE A 129 -15.86 11.95 -11.49
CA ILE A 129 -14.64 11.70 -12.27
C ILE A 129 -13.43 11.59 -11.34
N LEU A 130 -13.27 12.52 -10.39
CA LEU A 130 -12.20 12.46 -9.41
C LEU A 130 -12.28 11.18 -8.57
N CYS A 131 -13.46 10.84 -8.07
CA CYS A 131 -13.68 9.60 -7.31
C CYS A 131 -13.44 8.35 -8.17
N SER A 132 -13.80 8.35 -9.46
CA SER A 132 -13.49 7.21 -10.33
C SER A 132 -11.99 7.08 -10.54
N LEU A 133 -11.30 8.19 -10.81
CA LEU A 133 -9.84 8.19 -10.98
C LEU A 133 -9.13 7.62 -9.74
N LEU A 134 -9.51 8.06 -8.54
CA LEU A 134 -8.96 7.52 -7.29
C LEU A 134 -9.25 6.02 -7.14
N ARG A 135 -10.46 5.58 -7.47
CA ARG A 135 -10.84 4.16 -7.44
C ARG A 135 -9.98 3.35 -8.40
N ASP A 136 -9.81 3.82 -9.62
CA ASP A 136 -9.10 3.13 -10.67
C ASP A 136 -7.61 3.03 -10.36
N ILE A 137 -7.00 4.09 -9.80
CA ILE A 137 -5.62 4.06 -9.27
C ILE A 137 -5.50 3.02 -8.16
N ILE A 138 -6.37 3.07 -7.14
CA ILE A 138 -6.31 2.16 -5.98
C ILE A 138 -6.54 0.72 -6.43
N GLN A 139 -7.53 0.45 -7.28
CA GLN A 139 -7.84 -0.89 -7.78
C GLN A 139 -6.68 -1.45 -8.61
N THR A 140 -6.12 -0.64 -9.51
CA THR A 140 -5.03 -1.08 -10.41
C THR A 140 -3.73 -1.29 -9.65
N ALA A 141 -3.40 -0.41 -8.70
CA ALA A 141 -2.20 -0.52 -7.87
C ALA A 141 -2.20 -1.77 -6.97
N ASN A 142 -3.39 -2.24 -6.59
CA ASN A 142 -3.53 -3.36 -5.66
C ASN A 142 -3.85 -4.69 -6.35
N LYS A 143 -3.88 -4.75 -7.68
CA LYS A 143 -4.12 -6.00 -8.42
C LYS A 143 -2.89 -6.91 -8.31
N VAL A 144 -3.08 -8.18 -7.96
CA VAL A 144 -2.00 -9.19 -7.99
C VAL A 144 -1.62 -9.46 -9.44
N SER A 145 -0.33 -9.39 -9.75
CA SER A 145 0.21 -9.67 -11.08
C SER A 145 1.66 -10.13 -10.98
N ASP A 146 2.00 -11.22 -11.66
CA ASP A 146 3.38 -11.72 -11.75
C ASP A 146 4.27 -10.84 -12.63
N CYS A 147 3.68 -10.12 -13.58
CA CYS A 147 4.36 -9.18 -14.47
C CYS A 147 3.53 -7.89 -14.57
N PRO A 148 3.83 -6.88 -13.73
CA PRO A 148 3.02 -5.67 -13.67
C PRO A 148 3.11 -4.90 -14.99
N SER A 149 1.95 -4.53 -15.54
CA SER A 149 1.90 -3.68 -16.73
C SER A 149 2.45 -2.28 -16.44
N GLN A 150 2.86 -1.54 -17.47
CA GLN A 150 3.26 -0.14 -17.33
C GLN A 150 2.18 0.72 -16.64
N THR A 151 0.92 0.45 -16.93
CA THR A 151 -0.23 1.11 -16.28
C THR A 151 -0.34 0.77 -14.79
N GLN A 152 0.00 -0.47 -14.40
CA GLN A 152 0.01 -0.89 -13.00
C GLN A 152 1.17 -0.27 -12.22
N LEU A 153 2.36 -0.20 -12.82
CA LEU A 153 3.52 0.49 -12.21
C LEU A 153 3.23 1.99 -12.00
N LEU A 154 2.58 2.64 -12.97
CA LEU A 154 2.16 4.03 -12.83
C LEU A 154 1.12 4.20 -11.73
N ALA A 155 0.12 3.31 -11.66
CA ALA A 155 -0.88 3.32 -10.59
C ALA A 155 -0.26 3.12 -9.22
N LEU A 156 0.73 2.22 -9.08
CA LEU A 156 1.47 1.99 -7.84
C LEU A 156 2.19 3.27 -7.38
N ASN A 157 2.88 3.96 -8.29
CA ASN A 157 3.54 5.23 -7.99
C ASN A 157 2.53 6.29 -7.52
N HIS A 158 1.39 6.44 -8.20
CA HIS A 158 0.34 7.35 -7.75
C HIS A 158 -0.29 6.97 -6.40
N HIS A 159 -0.48 5.67 -6.16
CA HIS A 159 -1.08 5.16 -4.92
C HIS A 159 -0.19 5.45 -3.72
N VAL A 160 1.12 5.21 -3.82
CA VAL A 160 2.10 5.48 -2.76
C VAL A 160 2.24 6.98 -2.50
N GLU A 161 2.26 7.77 -3.57
CA GLU A 161 2.53 9.21 -3.44
C GLU A 161 1.31 9.98 -2.92
N TRP A 162 0.10 9.78 -3.42
CA TRP A 162 -1.02 10.68 -3.06
C TRP A 162 -2.40 10.02 -3.03
N ALA A 163 -2.67 9.06 -3.92
CA ALA A 163 -3.97 8.42 -4.04
C ALA A 163 -4.10 7.23 -3.07
N THR A 164 -3.83 7.49 -1.77
CA THR A 164 -3.95 6.48 -0.71
C THR A 164 -5.40 6.37 -0.22
N LEU A 165 -5.74 5.23 0.42
CA LEU A 165 -7.04 5.09 1.12
C LEU A 165 -7.20 6.13 2.24
N GLY A 166 -6.12 6.45 2.94
CA GLY A 166 -6.10 7.47 3.99
C GLY A 166 -6.38 8.87 3.45
N PHE A 167 -5.75 9.25 2.33
CA PHE A 167 -6.00 10.52 1.66
C PHE A 167 -7.43 10.58 1.08
N THR A 168 -7.90 9.50 0.47
CA THR A 168 -9.28 9.38 -0.03
C THR A 168 -10.31 9.58 1.08
N ARG A 169 -10.05 9.04 2.28
CA ARG A 169 -10.87 9.29 3.46
C ARG A 169 -10.79 10.74 3.93
N ALA A 170 -9.61 11.37 3.86
CA ALA A 170 -9.44 12.76 4.28
C ALA A 170 -10.23 13.75 3.42
N ILE A 171 -10.40 13.46 2.12
CA ILE A 171 -11.20 14.31 1.22
C ILE A 171 -12.71 14.03 1.31
N ALA A 172 -13.13 12.95 1.98
CA ALA A 172 -14.54 12.60 2.21
C ALA A 172 -15.19 13.51 3.29
N ALA A 173 -15.19 14.82 3.05
CA ALA A 173 -15.62 15.83 4.01
C ALA A 173 -17.06 16.32 3.78
N SER A 174 -17.48 16.43 2.52
CA SER A 174 -18.80 16.91 2.11
C SER A 174 -19.75 15.76 1.77
N THR A 175 -21.06 16.02 1.82
CA THR A 175 -22.08 14.99 1.55
C THR A 175 -22.03 14.55 0.09
N ALA A 176 -21.84 15.49 -0.86
CA ALA A 176 -21.68 15.16 -2.27
C ALA A 176 -20.43 14.31 -2.55
N MET A 177 -19.31 14.60 -1.87
CA MET A 177 -18.09 13.79 -2.01
C MET A 177 -18.28 12.37 -1.45
N CYS A 178 -18.87 12.24 -0.25
CA CYS A 178 -19.15 10.94 0.34
C CYS A 178 -20.05 10.09 -0.57
N ARG A 179 -21.11 10.69 -1.17
CA ARG A 179 -21.96 10.01 -2.16
C ARG A 179 -21.18 9.52 -3.37
N ALA A 180 -20.25 10.32 -3.89
CA ALA A 180 -19.40 9.94 -5.02
C ALA A 180 -18.36 8.86 -4.67
N LEU A 181 -17.91 8.80 -3.42
CA LEU A 181 -17.01 7.77 -2.88
C LEU A 181 -17.75 6.51 -2.39
N SER A 182 -19.08 6.54 -2.33
CA SER A 182 -19.91 5.40 -1.94
C SER A 182 -20.62 4.75 -3.12
N THR A 183 -20.15 4.89 -4.37
CA THR A 183 -20.81 4.17 -5.48
C THR A 183 -20.71 2.65 -5.28
N PRO A 184 -21.60 1.83 -5.88
CA PRO A 184 -21.53 0.38 -5.75
C PRO A 184 -20.14 -0.21 -6.10
N ALA A 185 -19.45 0.38 -7.09
CA ALA A 185 -18.09 -0.01 -7.45
C ALA A 185 -17.06 0.29 -6.35
N TRP A 186 -17.18 1.44 -5.66
CA TRP A 186 -16.34 1.76 -4.51
C TRP A 186 -16.60 0.83 -3.34
N VAL A 187 -17.87 0.63 -2.98
CA VAL A 187 -18.23 -0.27 -1.87
C VAL A 187 -17.75 -1.69 -2.15
N HIS A 188 -17.92 -2.18 -3.38
CA HIS A 188 -17.42 -3.49 -3.79
C HIS A 188 -15.90 -3.61 -3.66
N LEU A 189 -15.15 -2.61 -4.14
CA LEU A 189 -13.69 -2.58 -4.03
C LEU A 189 -13.22 -2.58 -2.56
N LEU A 190 -13.86 -1.78 -1.71
CA LEU A 190 -13.49 -1.72 -0.30
C LEU A 190 -13.81 -3.04 0.41
N LEU A 191 -14.97 -3.64 0.13
CA LEU A 191 -15.32 -4.95 0.70
C LEU A 191 -14.38 -6.07 0.22
N SER A 192 -13.94 -6.06 -1.04
CA SER A 192 -12.99 -7.06 -1.53
C SER A 192 -11.61 -6.91 -0.86
N MET A 193 -11.18 -5.67 -0.59
CA MET A 193 -9.97 -5.41 0.18
C MET A 193 -10.07 -5.88 1.63
N VAL A 194 -11.23 -5.78 2.28
CA VAL A 194 -11.41 -6.30 3.66
C VAL A 194 -11.54 -7.83 3.67
N GLY A 195 -12.22 -8.40 2.67
CA GLY A 195 -12.62 -9.80 2.58
C GLY A 195 -11.51 -10.83 2.74
N GLY A 196 -10.27 -10.52 2.38
CA GLY A 196 -9.13 -11.45 2.53
C GLY A 196 -9.17 -12.67 1.60
N GLN A 197 -10.30 -12.94 0.93
CA GLN A 197 -10.52 -14.14 0.11
C GLN A 197 -10.21 -13.92 -1.38
N ASP A 198 -10.05 -12.67 -1.80
CA ASP A 198 -9.83 -12.34 -3.19
C ASP A 198 -8.33 -12.41 -3.52
N ASN A 199 -7.89 -13.55 -4.05
CA ASN A 199 -6.50 -13.77 -4.48
C ASN A 199 -6.06 -12.80 -5.58
N SER A 200 -6.98 -12.01 -6.17
CA SER A 200 -6.66 -11.02 -7.18
C SER A 200 -6.17 -9.67 -6.62
N ILE A 201 -6.21 -9.47 -5.28
CA ILE A 201 -5.86 -8.21 -4.64
C ILE A 201 -4.76 -8.41 -3.58
N VAL A 202 -3.78 -7.50 -3.53
CA VAL A 202 -2.73 -7.47 -2.51
C VAL A 202 -3.31 -6.93 -1.20
N ILE A 203 -3.66 -7.84 -0.29
CA ILE A 203 -4.32 -7.54 0.98
C ILE A 203 -3.28 -7.44 2.09
N THR A 204 -3.34 -6.35 2.85
CA THR A 204 -2.49 -6.10 4.03
C THR A 204 -3.36 -5.53 5.13
N LEU A 205 -2.98 -5.76 6.40
CA LEU A 205 -3.74 -5.26 7.56
C LEU A 205 -4.02 -3.75 7.50
N PRO A 206 -3.06 -2.87 7.15
CA PRO A 206 -3.35 -1.43 7.04
C PRO A 206 -4.40 -1.11 5.98
N LYS A 207 -4.40 -1.82 4.85
CA LYS A 207 -5.41 -1.64 3.78
C LYS A 207 -6.79 -2.08 4.24
N GLN A 208 -6.91 -3.18 4.98
CA GLN A 208 -8.19 -3.64 5.54
C GLN A 208 -8.76 -2.62 6.53
N ILE A 209 -7.93 -2.13 7.44
CA ILE A 209 -8.31 -1.11 8.43
C ILE A 209 -8.73 0.19 7.72
N LEU A 210 -7.91 0.69 6.79
CA LEU A 210 -8.22 1.92 6.07
C LEU A 210 -9.46 1.80 5.18
N SER A 211 -9.73 0.62 4.62
CA SER A 211 -10.95 0.36 3.84
C SER A 211 -12.20 0.42 4.73
N LEU A 212 -12.16 -0.21 5.92
CA LEU A 212 -13.25 -0.13 6.91
C LEU A 212 -13.47 1.31 7.40
N ARG A 213 -12.38 2.05 7.67
CA ARG A 213 -12.46 3.46 8.08
C ARG A 213 -12.98 4.37 6.97
N LEU A 214 -12.66 4.09 5.71
CA LEU A 214 -13.23 4.80 4.56
C LEU A 214 -14.72 4.50 4.42
N LEU A 215 -15.13 3.23 4.50
CA LEU A 215 -16.56 2.84 4.54
C LEU A 215 -17.30 3.58 5.66
N LYS A 216 -16.73 3.65 6.86
CA LYS A 216 -17.33 4.37 8.00
C LYS A 216 -17.54 5.85 7.71
N ALA A 217 -16.65 6.48 6.96
CA ALA A 217 -16.76 7.90 6.60
C ALA A 217 -17.83 8.17 5.52
N VAL A 218 -17.95 7.28 4.53
CA VAL A 218 -18.78 7.55 3.33
C VAL A 218 -20.21 7.03 3.44
N LEU A 219 -20.41 5.89 4.12
CA LEU A 219 -21.72 5.23 4.22
C LEU A 219 -22.83 6.04 4.90
N PRO A 220 -22.56 6.97 5.85
CA PRO A 220 -23.61 7.83 6.40
C PRO A 220 -24.34 8.67 5.34
N ALA A 221 -23.65 9.06 4.27
CA ALA A 221 -24.22 9.84 3.17
C ALA A 221 -24.73 8.97 2.00
N TRP A 222 -24.65 7.63 2.13
CA TRP A 222 -24.96 6.70 1.05
C TRP A 222 -26.47 6.64 0.79
N ASP A 223 -26.88 7.24 -0.32
CA ASP A 223 -28.27 7.39 -0.72
C ASP A 223 -28.69 6.25 -1.66
N ILE A 224 -28.93 5.07 -1.07
CA ILE A 224 -29.26 3.84 -1.79
C ILE A 224 -30.44 3.12 -1.14
N ASN A 225 -31.13 2.31 -1.96
CA ASN A 225 -32.31 1.54 -1.61
C ASN A 225 -32.11 0.67 -0.34
N PRO A 226 -33.16 0.48 0.48
CA PRO A 226 -33.09 -0.35 1.69
C PRO A 226 -32.59 -1.78 1.46
N THR A 227 -32.84 -2.35 0.28
CA THR A 227 -32.41 -3.71 -0.10
C THR A 227 -30.90 -3.83 -0.24
N GLU A 228 -30.26 -2.88 -0.92
CA GLU A 228 -28.80 -2.84 -1.05
C GLU A 228 -28.13 -2.55 0.28
N ARG A 229 -28.75 -1.71 1.13
CA ARG A 229 -28.30 -1.48 2.50
C ARG A 229 -28.30 -2.77 3.31
N LEU A 230 -29.38 -3.57 3.23
CA LEU A 230 -29.45 -4.88 3.87
C LEU A 230 -28.38 -5.84 3.33
N SER A 231 -28.20 -5.91 2.00
CA SER A 231 -27.18 -6.77 1.39
C SER A 231 -25.76 -6.39 1.85
N LEU A 232 -25.45 -5.10 1.98
CA LEU A 232 -24.17 -4.65 2.54
C LEU A 232 -24.00 -5.11 3.98
N LEU A 233 -25.03 -4.93 4.82
CA LEU A 233 -24.97 -5.32 6.23
C LEU A 233 -24.78 -6.83 6.38
N GLU A 234 -25.47 -7.64 5.59
CA GLU A 234 -25.28 -9.09 5.56
C GLU A 234 -23.84 -9.47 5.19
N LYS A 235 -23.25 -8.81 4.20
CA LYS A 235 -21.84 -9.01 3.83
C LYS A 235 -20.89 -8.62 4.96
N LEU A 236 -21.15 -7.51 5.66
CA LEU A 236 -20.33 -7.06 6.80
C LEU A 236 -20.44 -8.03 7.99
N PHE A 237 -21.64 -8.53 8.30
CA PHE A 237 -21.82 -9.55 9.34
C PHE A 237 -21.18 -10.89 8.97
N HIS A 238 -21.27 -11.30 7.70
CA HIS A 238 -20.59 -12.49 7.21
C HIS A 238 -19.08 -12.36 7.36
N LEU A 239 -18.52 -11.21 6.96
CA LEU A 239 -17.10 -10.92 7.09
C LEU A 239 -16.65 -10.89 8.56
N LEU A 240 -17.42 -10.23 9.42
CA LEU A 240 -17.15 -10.23 10.87
C LEU A 240 -17.16 -11.64 11.44
N GLY A 241 -18.16 -12.46 11.10
CA GLY A 241 -18.24 -13.85 11.53
C GLY A 241 -17.07 -14.68 11.02
N TYR A 242 -16.73 -14.56 9.73
CA TYR A 242 -15.58 -15.24 9.12
C TYR A 242 -14.27 -14.86 9.82
N THR A 243 -13.99 -13.58 9.98
CA THR A 243 -12.76 -13.09 10.63
C THR A 243 -12.69 -13.48 12.10
N ALA A 244 -13.79 -13.34 12.85
CA ALA A 244 -13.80 -13.59 14.29
C ALA A 244 -13.79 -15.08 14.67
N LEU A 245 -14.36 -15.96 13.83
CA LEU A 245 -14.48 -17.39 14.12
C LEU A 245 -13.36 -18.23 13.51
N LEU A 246 -12.90 -17.89 12.30
CA LEU A 246 -11.92 -18.69 11.57
C LEU A 246 -10.49 -18.18 11.71
N CYS A 247 -10.31 -16.95 12.22
CA CYS A 247 -9.00 -16.30 12.43
C CYS A 247 -8.01 -16.54 11.28
N PRO A 248 -8.40 -16.27 10.02
CA PRO A 248 -7.73 -16.79 8.82
C PRO A 248 -6.28 -16.31 8.64
N ALA A 249 -5.95 -15.15 9.22
CA ALA A 249 -4.64 -14.52 9.12
C ALA A 249 -3.77 -14.75 10.36
N ASP A 250 -4.32 -15.35 11.42
CA ASP A 250 -3.57 -15.62 12.63
C ASP A 250 -2.98 -17.04 12.56
N PRO A 251 -1.65 -17.20 12.62
CA PRO A 251 -1.03 -18.51 12.55
C PRO A 251 -1.46 -19.36 13.76
N PRO A 252 -1.65 -20.69 13.58
CA PRO A 252 -1.91 -21.57 14.71
C PRO A 252 -0.75 -21.49 15.70
N PRO A 253 -1.02 -21.59 17.02
CA PRO A 253 0.03 -21.50 18.03
C PRO A 253 1.06 -22.61 17.81
N GLN A 254 2.23 -22.25 17.25
CA GLN A 254 3.31 -23.21 17.04
C GLN A 254 3.85 -23.70 18.39
N PRO A 255 4.09 -25.01 18.58
CA PRO A 255 4.89 -25.49 19.70
C PRO A 255 6.31 -24.94 19.51
N ALA A 256 6.74 -24.06 20.40
CA ALA A 256 8.00 -23.35 20.27
C ALA A 256 9.18 -24.35 20.23
N ALA A 257 10.10 -24.14 19.29
CA ALA A 257 11.45 -24.71 19.28
C ALA A 257 12.37 -24.14 20.38
N PHE A 258 11.80 -23.46 21.39
CA PHE A 258 12.52 -23.08 22.59
C PHE A 258 12.37 -24.20 23.61
N GLY A 259 13.41 -25.04 23.68
CA GLY A 259 13.58 -26.02 24.73
C GLY A 259 13.56 -25.34 26.10
N ARG A 260 12.39 -25.34 26.74
CA ARG A 260 12.18 -25.37 28.18
C ARG A 260 10.70 -25.64 28.45
N CYS A 261 10.48 -26.72 29.18
CA CYS A 261 9.23 -27.24 29.68
C CYS A 261 8.32 -26.11 30.24
N LEU A 262 7.39 -25.61 29.43
CA LEU A 262 6.24 -24.85 29.91
C LEU A 262 5.18 -25.87 30.32
N LYS A 263 4.80 -25.82 31.60
CA LYS A 263 3.82 -26.72 32.22
C LYS A 263 2.56 -26.81 31.35
N SER A 264 2.12 -28.05 31.12
CA SER A 264 0.82 -28.37 30.51
C SER A 264 -0.27 -27.55 31.22
N GLY A 265 -0.93 -26.64 30.50
CA GLY A 265 -1.97 -25.75 31.03
C GLY A 265 -1.70 -24.24 30.93
N ALA A 266 -0.53 -23.80 30.44
CA ALA A 266 -0.30 -22.38 30.19
C ALA A 266 -1.07 -21.89 28.95
N VAL A 267 -2.21 -21.22 29.15
CA VAL A 267 -2.92 -20.49 28.10
C VAL A 267 -1.99 -19.39 27.57
N ARG A 268 -1.56 -19.52 26.31
CA ARG A 268 -0.78 -18.48 25.65
C ARG A 268 -1.73 -17.35 25.27
N VAL A 269 -1.52 -16.18 25.88
CA VAL A 269 -2.23 -14.95 25.54
C VAL A 269 -1.31 -14.12 24.65
N CYS A 270 -1.80 -13.64 23.51
CA CYS A 270 -1.06 -12.72 22.66
C CYS A 270 -0.82 -11.40 23.43
N LEU A 271 0.41 -10.93 23.47
CA LEU A 271 0.79 -9.67 24.13
C LEU A 271 0.30 -8.42 23.36
N THR A 272 0.00 -8.59 22.07
CA THR A 272 -0.59 -7.58 21.18
C THR A 272 -1.87 -8.13 20.56
N ALA A 273 -2.75 -7.24 20.09
CA ALA A 273 -3.94 -7.65 19.34
C ALA A 273 -3.54 -8.51 18.12
N SER A 274 -4.31 -9.57 17.87
CA SER A 274 -4.13 -10.41 16.67
C SER A 274 -4.60 -9.67 15.42
N HIS A 275 -4.17 -10.13 14.24
CA HIS A 275 -4.61 -9.55 12.98
C HIS A 275 -6.14 -9.62 12.87
N SER A 276 -6.71 -10.80 13.11
CA SER A 276 -8.16 -11.01 12.99
C SER A 276 -8.94 -10.19 14.02
N SER A 277 -8.44 -10.09 15.26
CA SER A 277 -9.08 -9.27 16.30
C SER A 277 -9.13 -7.78 15.93
N THR A 278 -8.05 -7.26 15.32
CA THR A 278 -7.96 -5.86 14.89
C THR A 278 -8.96 -5.56 13.77
N VAL A 279 -9.04 -6.44 12.76
CA VAL A 279 -10.02 -6.30 11.66
C VAL A 279 -11.45 -6.43 12.16
N ALA A 280 -11.71 -7.38 13.07
CA ALA A 280 -13.03 -7.56 13.67
C ALA A 280 -13.47 -6.33 14.48
N GLU A 281 -12.57 -5.74 15.27
CA GLU A 281 -12.86 -4.52 16.05
C GLU A 281 -13.24 -3.35 15.15
N GLU A 282 -12.49 -3.11 14.07
CA GLU A 282 -12.79 -2.06 13.10
C GLU A 282 -14.13 -2.31 12.37
N CYS A 283 -14.45 -3.58 12.06
CA CYS A 283 -15.75 -3.94 11.46
C CYS A 283 -16.91 -3.69 12.43
N ILE A 284 -16.75 -4.05 13.72
CA ILE A 284 -17.72 -3.76 14.76
C ILE A 284 -17.88 -2.23 14.96
N ALA A 285 -16.78 -1.47 14.94
CA ALA A 285 -16.81 -0.02 15.04
C ALA A 285 -17.57 0.63 13.88
N LEU A 286 -17.44 0.09 12.66
CA LEU A 286 -18.24 0.47 11.51
C LEU A 286 -19.72 0.17 11.75
N LEU A 287 -20.07 -1.07 12.11
CA LEU A 287 -21.47 -1.48 12.35
C LEU A 287 -22.14 -0.64 13.43
N ARG A 288 -21.45 -0.36 14.55
CA ARG A 288 -21.94 0.52 15.62
C ARG A 288 -22.16 1.96 15.14
N SER A 289 -21.25 2.47 14.32
CA SER A 289 -21.39 3.81 13.74
C SER A 289 -22.63 3.91 12.83
N LEU A 290 -22.88 2.87 12.03
CA LEU A 290 -24.07 2.80 11.18
C LEU A 290 -25.33 2.63 12.04
N HIS A 291 -25.30 1.81 13.09
CA HIS A 291 -26.44 1.60 13.99
C HIS A 291 -26.98 2.89 14.61
N GLY A 292 -26.12 3.86 14.88
CA GLY A 292 -26.50 5.18 15.40
C GLY A 292 -27.29 6.05 14.41
N LEU A 293 -27.37 5.68 13.13
CA LEU A 293 -28.09 6.44 12.10
C LEU A 293 -29.50 5.84 11.89
N PRO A 294 -30.56 6.67 11.81
CA PRO A 294 -31.94 6.19 11.79
C PRO A 294 -32.25 5.26 10.61
N GLY A 295 -31.74 5.56 9.41
CA GLY A 295 -31.96 4.72 8.22
C GLY A 295 -31.22 3.37 8.24
N TRP A 296 -30.19 3.23 9.07
CA TRP A 296 -29.38 2.02 9.20
C TRP A 296 -29.81 1.19 10.42
N ASN A 297 -30.26 1.86 11.48
CA ASN A 297 -30.73 1.27 12.72
C ASN A 297 -31.80 0.20 12.49
N GLN A 298 -32.84 0.53 11.70
CA GLN A 298 -33.94 -0.38 11.41
C GLN A 298 -33.46 -1.64 10.68
N ALA A 299 -32.60 -1.48 9.67
CA ALA A 299 -32.06 -2.59 8.89
C ALA A 299 -31.15 -3.50 9.74
N LEU A 300 -30.30 -2.90 10.57
CA LEU A 300 -29.43 -3.63 11.51
C LEU A 300 -30.24 -4.40 12.57
N ASN A 301 -31.21 -3.75 13.20
CA ASN A 301 -32.07 -4.39 14.20
C ASN A 301 -32.86 -5.55 13.60
N HIS A 302 -33.35 -5.41 12.37
CA HIS A 302 -34.03 -6.49 11.66
C HIS A 302 -33.10 -7.71 11.46
N ILE A 303 -31.86 -7.50 11.01
CA ILE A 303 -30.89 -8.60 10.85
C ILE A 303 -30.57 -9.23 12.21
N LEU A 304 -30.30 -8.43 13.23
CA LEU A 304 -29.97 -8.92 14.57
C LEU A 304 -31.11 -9.72 15.19
N ALA A 305 -32.34 -9.22 15.13
CA ALA A 305 -33.52 -9.91 15.64
C ALA A 305 -33.71 -11.27 14.95
N ASN A 306 -33.60 -11.32 13.62
CA ASN A 306 -33.72 -12.56 12.87
C ASN A 306 -32.61 -13.57 13.23
N LYS A 307 -31.36 -13.13 13.37
CA LYS A 307 -30.25 -14.02 13.74
C LYS A 307 -30.33 -14.50 15.19
N LEU A 308 -30.78 -13.65 16.12
CA LEU A 308 -30.98 -14.01 17.52
C LEU A 308 -32.15 -14.99 17.69
N ALA A 309 -33.23 -14.85 16.93
CA ALA A 309 -34.33 -15.81 16.91
C ALA A 309 -33.83 -17.20 16.49
N VAL A 310 -33.09 -17.29 15.38
CA VAL A 310 -32.48 -18.55 14.91
C VAL A 310 -31.53 -19.15 15.95
N ALA A 311 -30.73 -18.32 16.64
CA ALA A 311 -29.87 -18.80 17.71
C ALA A 311 -30.67 -19.34 18.90
N GLY A 312 -31.78 -18.69 19.26
CA GLY A 312 -32.73 -19.17 20.26
C GLY A 312 -33.28 -20.55 19.90
N ASP A 313 -33.77 -20.71 18.68
CA ASP A 313 -34.32 -21.99 18.18
C ASP A 313 -33.27 -23.11 18.24
N LEU A 314 -32.04 -22.85 17.79
CA LEU A 314 -30.93 -23.80 17.85
C LEU A 314 -30.54 -24.19 19.28
N LEU A 315 -30.61 -23.25 20.22
CA LEU A 315 -30.33 -23.52 21.64
C LEU A 315 -31.45 -24.35 22.28
N THR A 316 -32.71 -24.18 21.86
CA THR A 316 -33.84 -24.95 22.35
C THR A 316 -33.96 -26.36 21.74
N GLU A 317 -33.58 -26.53 20.48
CA GLU A 317 -33.69 -27.82 19.77
C GLU A 317 -32.38 -28.64 19.70
N GLY A 318 -31.27 -28.08 20.18
CA GLY A 318 -29.95 -28.71 20.10
C GLY A 318 -29.81 -30.01 20.94
N PRO A 319 -28.96 -30.96 20.50
CA PRO A 319 -28.81 -32.28 21.13
C PRO A 319 -28.30 -32.22 22.59
N PHE A 320 -27.81 -31.08 23.06
CA PHE A 320 -27.32 -30.89 24.43
C PHE A 320 -28.43 -30.86 25.50
N PHE A 321 -29.69 -30.52 25.15
CA PHE A 321 -30.80 -30.48 26.12
C PHE A 321 -31.63 -31.77 26.19
N ARG A 322 -31.48 -32.71 25.25
CA ARG A 322 -32.17 -34.01 25.31
C ARG A 322 -31.49 -35.06 26.20
N ILE A 323 -30.37 -34.73 26.84
CA ILE A 323 -29.59 -35.69 27.65
C ILE A 323 -30.13 -35.79 29.10
N HIS A 324 -31.05 -34.94 29.53
CA HIS A 324 -31.58 -34.93 30.92
C HIS A 324 -33.06 -35.33 31.04
N GLN A 325 -33.62 -36.05 30.05
CA GLN A 325 -34.95 -36.65 30.16
C GLN A 325 -34.89 -38.16 29.87
N VAL A 326 -34.24 -38.92 30.76
CA VAL A 326 -34.55 -40.34 31.02
C VAL A 326 -34.37 -40.58 32.52
#